data_AF-A0A3M1E456-F1
#
_entry.id   AF-A0A3M1E456-F1
#
_cell.length_a   1.000
_cell.length_b   1.000
_cell.length_c   1.000
_cell.angle_alpha   90.00
_cell.angle_beta   90.00
_cell.angle_gamma   90.00
#
_symmetry.space_group_name_H-M   'P 1'
#
loop_
_entity.id
_entity.type
_entity.pdbx_description
1 polymer ?
#
loop_
_entity_poly.entity_id
_entity_poly.type
_entity_poly.pdbx_seq_one_letter_code
_entity_poly.pdbx_strand_id
1 'polypeptide(L)'
;MAAFLLIAALAFVPMLFYALFLWWLDRYEKEPLRFILAAFLWGAVPAVIFSLIAQLVLDVSAFSQSELETGLLEAGLIAPLTEEPFKALMLLFLVLRYRHEIDTPLDGILYGGLVGFGFASTE
;
A
#
# COMPACT_ATOMS: atom_id res chain seq x y z
N MET A 1 21.46 16.78 2.72
CA MET A 1 20.65 16.60 3.95
C MET A 1 19.27 17.26 3.82
N ALA A 2 19.18 18.58 3.63
CA ALA A 2 17.90 19.30 3.60
C ALA A 2 16.92 18.82 2.51
N ALA A 3 17.38 18.60 1.28
CA ALA A 3 16.54 18.11 0.18
C ALA A 3 15.96 16.71 0.46
N PHE A 4 16.77 15.80 1.02
CA PHE A 4 16.31 14.45 1.39
C PHE A 4 15.19 14.50 2.44
N LEU A 5 15.36 15.33 3.48
CA LEU A 5 14.34 15.51 4.51
C LEU A 5 13.06 16.13 3.95
N LEU A 6 13.18 17.06 3.00
CA LEU A 6 12.02 17.66 2.34
C LEU A 6 11.25 16.63 1.50
N ILE A 7 11.93 15.80 0.71
CA ILE A 7 11.28 14.75 -0.09
C ILE A 7 10.59 13.74 0.83
N ALA A 8 11.28 13.28 1.88
CA ALA A 8 10.68 12.38 2.85
C ALA A 8 9.45 13.01 3.53
N ALA A 9 9.50 14.30 3.88
CA ALA A 9 8.34 14.99 4.43
C ALA A 9 7.17 15.06 3.44
N LEU A 10 7.44 15.39 2.18
CA LEU A 10 6.41 15.48 1.15
C LEU A 10 5.77 14.12 0.81
N ALA A 11 6.53 13.03 0.92
CA ALA A 11 6.02 11.68 0.69
C ALA A 11 5.20 11.16 1.88
N PHE A 12 5.70 11.31 3.10
CA PHE A 12 5.07 10.70 4.29
C PHE A 12 4.02 11.58 4.97
N VAL A 13 4.19 12.91 5.02
CA VAL A 13 3.28 13.78 5.79
C VAL A 13 1.84 13.74 5.27
N PRO A 14 1.58 13.84 3.95
CA PRO A 14 0.20 13.75 3.44
C PRO A 14 -0.42 12.38 3.71
N MET A 15 0.35 11.30 3.54
CA MET A 15 -0.13 9.93 3.75
C MET A 15 -0.43 9.64 5.21
N LEU A 16 0.42 10.10 6.14
CA LEU A 16 0.17 10.04 7.58
C LEU A 16 -1.04 10.90 7.98
N PHE A 17 -1.21 12.06 7.35
CA PHE A 17 -2.40 12.88 7.57
C PHE A 17 -3.69 12.15 7.17
N TYR A 18 -3.72 11.52 6.00
CA TYR A 18 -4.88 10.73 5.57
C TYR A 18 -5.12 9.49 6.44
N ALA A 19 -4.04 8.80 6.85
CA ALA A 19 -4.12 7.68 7.79
C ALA A 19 -4.76 8.11 9.13
N LEU A 20 -4.30 9.22 9.69
CA LEU A 20 -4.86 9.78 10.93
C LEU A 20 -6.31 10.26 10.75
N PHE A 21 -6.63 10.83 9.58
CA PHE A 21 -7.98 11.27 9.26
C PHE A 21 -8.96 10.07 9.17
N LEU A 22 -8.57 8.98 8.51
CA LEU A 22 -9.38 7.77 8.47
C LEU A 22 -9.57 7.16 9.86
N TRP A 23 -8.49 7.04 10.64
CA TRP A 23 -8.58 6.57 12.02
C TRP A 23 -9.46 7.47 12.90
N TRP A 24 -9.45 8.78 12.66
CA TRP A 24 -10.34 9.71 13.36
C TRP A 24 -11.80 9.60 12.92
N LEU A 25 -12.07 9.16 11.69
CA LEU A 25 -13.43 8.93 11.22
C LEU A 25 -14.09 7.76 11.96
N ASP A 26 -13.28 6.78 12.35
CA ASP A 26 -13.66 5.66 13.20
C ASP A 26 -13.82 6.07 14.68
N ARG A 27 -14.87 6.85 14.96
CA ARG A 27 -15.08 7.44 16.29
C ARG A 27 -15.66 6.47 17.30
N TYR A 28 -16.34 5.43 16.83
CA TYR A 28 -17.19 4.58 17.66
C TYR A 28 -16.48 3.29 18.08
N GLU A 29 -15.58 2.75 17.27
CA GLU A 29 -14.89 1.47 17.51
C GLU A 29 -13.40 1.58 17.20
N LYS A 30 -12.68 2.44 17.93
CA LYS A 30 -11.27 2.72 17.64
C LYS A 30 -10.40 1.46 17.60
N GLU A 31 -9.87 1.19 16.42
CA GLU A 31 -8.92 0.11 16.21
C GLU A 31 -7.60 0.28 16.99
N PRO A 32 -6.96 -0.82 17.42
CA PRO A 32 -5.69 -0.78 18.14
C PRO A 32 -4.56 -0.23 17.27
N LEU A 33 -3.79 0.73 17.83
CA LEU A 33 -2.64 1.36 17.15
C LEU A 33 -1.64 0.37 16.54
N ARG A 34 -1.47 -0.81 17.14
CA ARG A 34 -0.56 -1.84 16.62
C ARG A 34 -0.96 -2.35 15.23
N PHE A 35 -2.26 -2.50 14.96
CA PHE A 35 -2.73 -3.01 13.66
C PHE A 35 -2.72 -1.88 12.62
N ILE A 36 -3.02 -0.65 13.05
CA ILE A 36 -2.92 0.54 12.22
C ILE A 36 -1.48 0.71 11.71
N LEU A 37 -0.51 0.69 12.62
CA LEU A 37 0.91 0.79 12.29
C LEU A 37 1.37 -0.40 11.45
N ALA A 38 0.93 -1.62 11.78
CA ALA A 38 1.28 -2.80 10.99
C ALA A 38 0.75 -2.72 9.56
N ALA A 39 -0.48 -2.23 9.35
CA ALA A 39 -1.07 -2.07 8.03
C ALA A 39 -0.33 -1.01 7.20
N PHE A 40 -0.05 0.16 7.80
CA PHE A 40 0.72 1.20 7.14
C PHE A 40 2.14 0.73 6.78
N LEU A 41 2.85 0.11 7.72
CA LEU A 41 4.20 -0.40 7.48
C LEU A 41 4.23 -1.56 6.48
N TRP A 42 3.20 -2.40 6.46
CA TRP A 42 3.06 -3.44 5.44
C TRP A 42 3.02 -2.85 4.03
N GLY A 43 2.20 -1.82 3.84
CA GLY A 43 2.11 -1.08 2.58
C GLY A 43 3.45 -0.45 2.19
N ALA A 44 4.09 0.26 3.12
CA ALA A 44 5.30 1.03 2.83
C ALA A 44 6.54 0.17 2.56
N VAL A 45 6.61 -1.05 3.11
CA VAL A 45 7.85 -1.87 3.06
C VAL A 45 7.63 -3.25 2.43
N PRO A 46 7.00 -4.26 3.09
CA PRO A 46 6.78 -5.58 2.49
C PRO A 46 6.09 -5.56 1.13
N ALA A 47 4.99 -4.81 0.99
CA ALA A 47 4.22 -4.79 -0.25
C ALA A 47 5.07 -4.29 -1.42
N VAL A 48 5.75 -3.15 -1.27
CA VAL A 48 6.68 -2.62 -2.28
C VAL A 48 7.78 -3.62 -2.62
N ILE A 49 8.43 -4.23 -1.63
CA ILE A 49 9.51 -5.20 -1.88
C ILE A 49 9.00 -6.37 -2.72
N PHE A 50 7.85 -6.95 -2.37
CA PHE A 50 7.29 -8.07 -3.11
C PHE A 50 6.82 -7.68 -4.51
N SER A 51 6.20 -6.50 -4.65
CA SER A 51 5.80 -5.94 -5.94
C SER A 51 6.99 -5.78 -6.87
N LEU A 52 8.07 -5.14 -6.40
CA LEU A 52 9.30 -4.96 -7.18
C LEU A 52 9.90 -6.30 -7.60
N ILE A 53 9.98 -7.28 -6.70
CA ILE A 53 10.48 -8.63 -7.03
C ILE A 53 9.59 -9.26 -8.12
N ALA A 54 8.27 -9.17 -8.00
CA ALA A 54 7.37 -9.74 -8.99
C ALA A 54 7.46 -9.04 -10.35
N GLN A 55 7.57 -7.71 -10.37
CA GLN A 55 7.75 -6.92 -11.59
C GLN A 55 9.06 -7.30 -12.30
N LEU A 56 10.15 -7.50 -11.56
CA LEU A 56 11.42 -7.97 -12.11
C LEU A 56 11.33 -9.37 -12.72
N VAL A 57 10.50 -10.26 -12.16
CA VAL A 57 10.30 -11.62 -12.68
C VAL A 57 9.40 -11.64 -13.91
N LEU A 58 8.43 -10.72 -13.99
CA LEU A 58 7.43 -10.66 -15.06
C LEU A 58 7.88 -9.90 -16.31
N ASP A 59 9.14 -9.43 -16.36
CA ASP A 59 9.74 -8.61 -17.42
C ASP A 59 9.01 -8.68 -18.78
N VAL A 60 8.39 -7.56 -19.15
CA VAL A 60 7.56 -7.44 -20.35
C VAL A 60 8.31 -6.91 -21.56
N SER A 61 9.62 -6.65 -21.44
CA SER A 61 10.45 -6.12 -22.51
C SER A 61 10.40 -6.97 -23.79
N ALA A 62 10.18 -8.29 -23.66
CA ALA A 62 10.05 -9.22 -24.78
C ALA A 62 8.71 -9.11 -25.56
N PHE A 63 7.69 -8.44 -25.00
CA PHE A 63 6.34 -8.37 -25.57
C PHE A 63 6.02 -7.01 -26.23
N SER A 64 6.91 -6.02 -26.10
CA SER A 64 6.74 -4.67 -26.66
C SER A 64 7.69 -4.40 -27.82
N GLN A 65 7.27 -3.61 -28.81
CA GLN A 65 8.13 -3.22 -29.94
C GLN A 65 8.76 -1.83 -29.78
N SER A 66 8.37 -1.08 -28.75
CA SER A 66 8.94 0.23 -28.41
C SER A 66 8.99 0.45 -26.90
N GLU A 67 9.92 1.30 -26.43
CA GLU A 67 10.03 1.67 -25.01
C GLU A 67 8.74 2.30 -24.45
N LEU A 68 8.00 3.02 -25.30
CA LEU A 68 6.74 3.65 -24.92
C LEU A 68 5.67 2.58 -24.65
N GLU A 69 5.58 1.56 -25.50
CA GLU A 69 4.69 0.41 -25.26
C GLU A 69 5.08 -0.36 -24.00
N THR A 70 6.38 -0.57 -23.76
CA THR A 70 6.86 -1.22 -22.53
C THR A 70 6.39 -0.47 -21.29
N GLY A 71 6.63 0.85 -21.24
CA GLY A 71 6.25 1.67 -20.08
C GLY A 71 4.74 1.71 -19.84
N LEU A 72 3.92 1.71 -20.90
CA LEU A 72 2.46 1.66 -20.79
C LEU A 72 1.97 0.30 -20.28
N LEU A 73 2.56 -0.80 -20.74
CA LEU A 73 2.23 -2.15 -20.26
C LEU A 73 2.67 -2.35 -18.81
N GLU A 74 3.86 -1.86 -18.46
CA GLU A 74 4.38 -1.91 -17.10
C GLU A 74 3.47 -1.14 -16.15
N ALA A 75 3.25 0.16 -16.39
CA ALA A 75 2.45 1.00 -15.50
C ALA A 75 0.95 0.65 -15.51
N GLY A 76 0.41 0.25 -16.67
CA GLY A 76 -1.02 0.03 -16.85
C GLY A 76 -1.52 -1.36 -16.46
N LEU A 77 -0.64 -2.38 -16.53
CA LEU A 77 -1.03 -3.77 -16.31
C LEU A 77 -0.15 -4.45 -15.27
N ILE A 78 1.16 -4.45 -15.45
CA ILE A 78 2.08 -5.24 -14.61
C ILE A 78 2.17 -4.69 -13.19
N ALA A 79 2.28 -3.37 -13.04
CA ALA A 79 2.30 -2.71 -11.74
C ALA A 79 1.01 -3.01 -10.95
N PRO A 80 -0.22 -2.71 -11.43
CA PRO A 80 -1.43 -3.07 -10.70
C PRO A 80 -1.57 -4.57 -10.40
N LEU A 81 -1.22 -5.44 -11.36
CA LEU A 81 -1.34 -6.89 -11.20
C LEU A 81 -0.38 -7.45 -10.15
N THR A 82 0.75 -6.79 -9.92
CA THR A 82 1.71 -7.19 -8.89
C THR A 82 1.44 -6.50 -7.56
N GLU A 83 1.08 -5.22 -7.57
CA GLU A 83 0.92 -4.41 -6.38
C GLU A 83 -0.33 -4.69 -5.58
N GLU A 84 -1.48 -4.80 -6.24
CA GLU A 84 -2.75 -4.99 -5.55
C GLU A 84 -2.81 -6.31 -4.77
N PRO A 85 -2.33 -7.46 -5.29
CA PRO A 85 -2.29 -8.69 -4.51
C PRO A 85 -1.41 -8.59 -3.26
N PHE A 86 -0.22 -8.00 -3.35
CA PHE A 86 0.68 -7.89 -2.19
C PHE A 86 0.18 -6.89 -1.15
N LYS A 87 -0.49 -5.82 -1.57
CA LYS A 87 -1.25 -4.94 -0.67
C LYS A 87 -2.37 -5.73 0.03
N ALA A 88 -3.17 -6.48 -0.73
CA ALA A 88 -4.29 -7.26 -0.20
C ALA A 88 -3.88 -8.38 0.77
N LEU A 89 -2.64 -8.88 0.72
CA LEU A 89 -2.16 -9.91 1.65
C LEU A 89 -2.25 -9.49 3.12
N MET A 90 -2.10 -8.20 3.45
CA MET A 90 -2.28 -7.72 4.81
C MET A 90 -3.73 -7.88 5.27
N LEU A 91 -4.68 -7.50 4.43
CA LEU A 91 -6.10 -7.65 4.72
C LEU A 91 -6.46 -9.13 4.85
N LEU A 92 -5.94 -9.97 3.95
CA LEU A 92 -6.14 -11.41 4.03
C LEU A 92 -5.56 -11.97 5.35
N PHE A 93 -4.38 -11.53 5.77
CA PHE A 93 -3.78 -11.92 7.04
C PHE A 93 -4.64 -11.50 8.24
N LEU A 94 -5.13 -10.26 8.27
CA LEU A 94 -6.03 -9.77 9.33
C LEU A 94 -7.34 -10.57 9.34
N VAL A 95 -7.99 -10.76 8.20
CA VAL A 95 -9.22 -11.56 8.10
C VAL A 95 -9.00 -13.02 8.47
N LEU A 96 -7.82 -13.61 8.26
CA LEU A 96 -7.57 -15.01 8.62
C LEU A 96 -7.20 -15.18 10.10
N ARG A 97 -6.40 -14.27 10.65
CA ARG A 97 -5.81 -14.43 11.99
C ARG A 97 -6.48 -13.58 13.08
N TYR A 98 -7.09 -12.47 12.69
CA TYR A 98 -7.68 -11.44 13.55
C TYR A 98 -9.07 -11.04 13.04
N ARG A 99 -9.91 -12.05 12.76
CA ARG A 99 -11.28 -11.89 12.23
C ARG A 99 -12.12 -10.86 13.00
N HIS A 100 -11.86 -10.70 14.29
CA HIS A 100 -12.59 -9.79 15.17
C HIS A 100 -12.16 -8.32 15.06
N GLU A 101 -11.10 -8.00 14.31
CA GLU A 101 -10.66 -6.61 14.04
C GLU A 101 -11.22 -6.10 12.70
N ILE A 102 -11.89 -6.94 11.91
CA ILE A 102 -12.56 -6.52 10.67
C ILE A 102 -13.99 -7.05 10.77
N ASP A 103 -14.80 -6.40 11.60
CA ASP A 103 -16.19 -6.74 11.84
C ASP A 103 -17.17 -5.72 11.24
N THR A 104 -16.69 -4.53 10.88
CA THR A 104 -17.44 -3.52 10.13
C THR A 104 -16.83 -3.25 8.74
N PRO A 105 -17.65 -2.74 7.79
CA PRO A 105 -17.13 -2.25 6.52
C PRO A 105 -16.13 -1.09 6.67
N LEU A 106 -16.24 -0.32 7.76
CA LEU A 106 -15.37 0.82 8.02
C LEU A 106 -13.94 0.36 8.35
N ASP A 107 -13.77 -0.76 9.07
CA ASP A 107 -12.45 -1.31 9.39
C ASP A 107 -11.77 -1.83 8.13
N GLY A 108 -12.54 -2.44 7.22
CA GLY A 108 -12.04 -2.81 5.90
C GLY A 108 -11.51 -1.61 5.12
N ILE A 109 -12.23 -0.48 5.15
CA ILE A 109 -11.79 0.78 4.54
C ILE A 109 -10.56 1.35 5.26
N LEU A 110 -10.54 1.30 6.60
CA LEU A 110 -9.44 1.78 7.42
C LEU A 110 -8.15 1.00 7.12
N TYR A 111 -8.17 -0.32 7.30
CA TYR A 111 -7.00 -1.16 7.06
C TYR A 111 -6.57 -1.16 5.60
N GLY A 112 -7.52 -1.20 4.66
CA GLY A 112 -7.21 -1.13 3.22
C GLY A 112 -6.58 0.21 2.85
N GLY A 113 -7.15 1.30 3.35
CA GLY A 113 -6.64 2.66 3.19
C GLY A 113 -5.24 2.82 3.78
N LEU A 114 -4.99 2.28 4.98
CA LEU A 114 -3.66 2.35 5.62
C LEU A 114 -2.58 1.64 4.82
N VAL A 115 -2.89 0.45 4.29
CA VAL A 115 -1.95 -0.27 3.40
C VAL A 115 -1.71 0.55 2.13
N GLY A 116 -2.76 1.10 1.52
CA GLY A 116 -2.66 1.94 0.33
C GLY A 116 -1.82 3.21 0.57
N PHE A 117 -2.04 3.93 1.67
CA PHE A 117 -1.29 5.14 2.03
C PHE A 117 0.16 4.83 2.37
N GLY A 118 0.42 3.70 3.02
CA GLY A 118 1.78 3.20 3.24
C GLY A 118 2.50 2.99 1.92
N PHE A 119 1.89 2.26 0.99
CA PHE A 119 2.46 2.00 -0.33
C PHE A 119 2.69 3.30 -1.12
N ALA A 120 1.69 4.18 -1.17
CA ALA A 120 1.77 5.46 -1.87
C ALA A 120 2.78 6.45 -1.24
N SER A 121 3.29 6.19 -0.04
CA SER A 121 4.34 7.01 0.58
C SER A 121 5.75 6.66 0.08
N THR A 122 5.90 5.53 -0.63
CA THR A 122 7.19 5.01 -1.10
C THR A 122 7.28 4.80 -2.60
N GLU A 123 6.15 4.91 -3.31
CA GLU A 123 6.03 5.01 -4.77
C GLU A 123 6.20 6.46 -5.25
#